data_AF-A0A2E0QVH4-F1
#
_entry.id   AF-A0A2E0QVH4-F1
#
_cell.length_a   1.000
_cell.length_b   1.000
_cell.length_c   1.000
_cell.angle_alpha   90.00
_cell.angle_beta   90.00
_cell.angle_gamma   90.00
#
_symmetry.space_group_name_H-M   'P 1'
#
loop_
_entity.id
_entity.type
_entity.pdbx_description
1 polymer ?
#
loop_
_entity_poly.entity_id
_entity_poly.type
_entity_poly.pdbx_seq_one_letter_code
_entity_poly.pdbx_strand_id
1 'polypeptide(L)'
;MNWFLRLFLFSAIAVCFSPVRGADLTPEQIESLKAKLKSLKENLDNHVSTRNSGAGDAFMNAASDPRAAVDLYINCYKLVNFDREGRSESDFRAWKDDQSDRFRDPQFVESLQHQLRYLALSCDAAEVESVDKVFSSLMSYVDGLSRMEELPGPMLTQSVAGSIFAKAYYLEKLLGKNENWESVPFNIGGIYDRTILPHLRSENPSALMSAWDKRIEQQSRLAMLVEQKKEEQLRGMDRDQARRARNAQNNQRGVLGTLDSDDFANRTLPLLKWGKLKDMFYHVDQVNGAKAMLDFVEANLTTELGEDLYSDFANVISSATKEDDNTSGEVEGASN
;
A
#
# COMPACT_ATOMS: atom_id res chain seq x y z
N MET A 1 -80.33 -50.85 -37.71
CA MET A 1 -78.96 -50.42 -38.06
C MET A 1 -78.41 -49.65 -36.87
N ASN A 2 -77.38 -50.23 -36.23
CA ASN A 2 -76.39 -49.72 -35.25
C ASN A 2 -76.88 -48.93 -34.01
N TRP A 3 -76.78 -49.44 -32.78
CA TRP A 3 -75.62 -49.78 -31.91
C TRP A 3 -75.02 -48.61 -31.10
N PHE A 4 -75.03 -48.82 -29.78
CA PHE A 4 -74.21 -48.27 -28.66
C PHE A 4 -74.49 -46.88 -28.05
N LEU A 5 -75.12 -46.93 -26.86
CA LEU A 5 -74.91 -46.00 -25.75
C LEU A 5 -73.64 -46.40 -24.97
N ARG A 6 -72.73 -45.47 -24.70
CA ARG A 6 -71.78 -45.56 -23.58
C ARG A 6 -71.74 -44.23 -22.83
N LEU A 7 -72.11 -44.29 -21.56
CA LEU A 7 -72.02 -43.23 -20.56
C LEU A 7 -70.54 -43.01 -20.20
N PHE A 8 -70.06 -41.77 -20.26
CA PHE A 8 -68.77 -41.36 -19.69
C PHE A 8 -68.97 -40.94 -18.23
N LEU A 9 -68.21 -41.55 -17.33
CA LEU A 9 -68.11 -41.19 -15.91
C LEU A 9 -66.81 -40.42 -15.69
N PHE A 10 -66.94 -39.23 -15.08
CA PHE A 10 -65.85 -38.34 -14.67
C PHE A 10 -64.93 -39.05 -13.65
N SER A 11 -63.62 -39.01 -13.89
CA SER A 11 -62.59 -39.34 -12.88
C SER A 11 -61.84 -38.06 -12.51
N ALA A 12 -61.93 -37.67 -11.24
CA ALA A 12 -61.23 -36.53 -10.67
C ALA A 12 -59.72 -36.82 -10.56
N ILE A 13 -58.90 -35.99 -11.22
CA ILE A 13 -57.45 -36.00 -11.04
C ILE A 13 -57.15 -35.23 -9.75
N ALA A 14 -56.90 -35.96 -8.66
CA ALA A 14 -56.31 -35.41 -7.46
C ALA A 14 -54.83 -35.10 -7.75
N VAL A 15 -54.50 -33.82 -7.93
CA VAL A 15 -53.10 -33.36 -7.95
C VAL A 15 -52.59 -33.40 -6.51
N CYS A 16 -51.89 -34.48 -6.16
CA CYS A 16 -51.08 -34.51 -4.95
C CYS A 16 -49.88 -33.56 -5.14
N PHE A 17 -50.00 -32.33 -4.64
CA PHE A 17 -48.84 -31.49 -4.39
C PHE A 17 -48.07 -32.09 -3.21
N SER A 18 -47.05 -32.91 -3.50
CA SER A 18 -46.03 -33.23 -2.49
C SER A 18 -45.17 -32.00 -2.25
N PRO A 19 -45.00 -31.52 -1.01
CA PRO A 19 -43.98 -30.53 -0.72
C PRO A 19 -42.62 -31.22 -0.90
N VAL A 20 -41.86 -30.82 -1.90
CA VAL A 20 -40.44 -31.18 -2.00
C VAL A 20 -39.73 -30.48 -0.84
N ARG A 21 -39.65 -31.14 0.32
CA ARG A 21 -38.63 -30.83 1.31
C ARG A 21 -37.35 -31.46 0.81
N GLY A 22 -36.34 -30.64 0.50
CA GLY A 22 -35.01 -31.13 0.20
C GLY A 22 -34.52 -32.01 1.35
N ALA A 23 -33.90 -33.14 1.05
CA ALA A 23 -33.35 -34.01 2.08
C ALA A 23 -32.31 -33.24 2.90
N ASP A 24 -32.43 -33.29 4.22
CA ASP A 24 -31.43 -32.73 5.13
C ASP A 24 -30.12 -33.53 5.00
N LEU A 25 -28.99 -32.82 5.04
CA LEU A 25 -27.67 -33.47 4.97
C LEU A 25 -27.45 -34.37 6.19
N THR A 26 -27.05 -35.62 5.97
CA THR A 26 -26.65 -36.51 7.07
C THR A 26 -25.32 -36.04 7.69
N PRO A 27 -25.03 -36.39 8.95
CA PRO A 27 -23.75 -36.06 9.58
C PRO A 27 -22.53 -36.49 8.76
N GLU A 28 -22.59 -37.66 8.12
CA GLU A 28 -21.52 -38.19 7.27
C GLU A 28 -21.38 -37.38 5.98
N GLN A 29 -22.49 -36.92 5.40
CA GLN A 29 -22.47 -36.03 4.24
C GLN A 29 -21.87 -34.66 4.60
N ILE A 30 -22.18 -34.12 5.78
CA ILE A 30 -21.60 -32.87 6.30
C ILE A 30 -20.09 -33.03 6.47
N GLU A 31 -19.63 -34.13 7.07
CA GLU A 31 -18.20 -34.39 7.28
C GLU A 31 -17.44 -34.54 5.95
N SER A 32 -18.01 -35.28 5.00
CA SER A 32 -17.46 -35.41 3.64
C SER A 32 -17.38 -34.07 2.92
N LEU A 33 -18.42 -33.22 3.01
CA LEU A 33 -18.42 -31.89 2.42
C LEU A 33 -17.39 -30.98 3.07
N LYS A 34 -17.22 -31.02 4.40
CA LYS A 34 -16.17 -30.27 5.10
C LYS A 34 -14.77 -30.69 4.65
N ALA A 35 -14.52 -31.99 4.50
CA ALA A 35 -13.24 -32.49 3.99
C ALA A 35 -12.97 -32.00 2.55
N LYS A 36 -13.99 -32.05 1.67
CA LYS A 36 -13.88 -31.52 0.30
C LYS A 36 -13.65 -30.01 0.28
N LEU A 37 -14.35 -29.25 1.11
CA LEU A 37 -14.15 -27.80 1.23
C LEU A 37 -12.74 -27.46 1.70
N LYS A 38 -12.19 -28.23 2.65
CA LYS A 38 -10.81 -28.07 3.10
C LYS A 38 -9.82 -28.30 1.95
N SER A 39 -9.97 -29.40 1.20
CA SER A 39 -9.11 -29.69 0.05
C SER A 39 -9.25 -28.65 -1.07
N LEU A 40 -10.46 -28.19 -1.37
CA LEU A 40 -10.69 -27.10 -2.34
C LEU A 40 -10.03 -25.81 -1.90
N LYS A 41 -10.07 -25.50 -0.59
CA LYS A 41 -9.40 -24.33 -0.03
C LYS A 41 -7.88 -24.44 -0.15
N GLU A 42 -7.29 -25.58 0.20
CA GLU A 42 -5.84 -25.80 0.06
C GLU A 42 -5.38 -25.69 -1.40
N ASN A 43 -6.14 -26.28 -2.35
CA ASN A 43 -5.85 -26.15 -3.78
C ASN A 43 -5.98 -24.71 -4.28
N LEU A 44 -7.00 -23.98 -3.81
CA LEU A 44 -7.19 -22.58 -4.14
C LEU A 44 -6.04 -21.73 -3.61
N ASP A 45 -5.65 -21.92 -2.35
CA ASP A 45 -4.57 -21.18 -1.71
C ASP A 45 -3.24 -21.42 -2.47
N ASN A 46 -2.94 -22.66 -2.87
CA ASN A 46 -1.78 -23.00 -3.69
C ASN A 46 -1.80 -22.32 -5.07
N HIS A 47 -2.95 -22.33 -5.76
CA HIS A 47 -3.09 -21.69 -7.06
C HIS A 47 -2.95 -20.16 -6.95
N VAL A 48 -3.50 -19.56 -5.90
CA VAL A 48 -3.36 -18.12 -5.64
C VAL A 48 -1.91 -17.75 -5.38
N SER A 49 -1.22 -18.48 -4.50
CA SER A 49 0.21 -18.25 -4.20
C SER A 49 1.07 -18.37 -5.47
N THR A 50 0.91 -19.45 -6.24
CA THR A 50 1.64 -19.65 -7.51
C THR A 50 1.41 -18.53 -8.51
N ARG A 51 0.16 -18.04 -8.61
CA ARG A 51 -0.17 -16.92 -9.49
C ARG A 51 0.46 -15.61 -8.99
N ASN A 52 0.44 -15.36 -7.70
CA ASN A 52 0.98 -14.12 -7.11
C ASN A 52 2.50 -14.06 -7.27
N SER A 53 3.22 -15.14 -6.97
CA SER A 53 4.67 -15.22 -7.18
C SER A 53 5.03 -15.09 -8.66
N GLY A 54 4.32 -15.80 -9.55
CA GLY A 54 4.52 -15.66 -11.00
C GLY A 54 4.24 -14.25 -11.53
N ALA A 55 3.30 -13.51 -10.92
CA ALA A 55 3.08 -12.11 -11.22
C ALA A 55 4.26 -11.24 -10.76
N GLY A 56 4.75 -11.46 -9.53
CA GLY A 56 5.93 -10.80 -8.99
C GLY A 56 7.17 -10.95 -9.89
N ASP A 57 7.45 -12.19 -10.32
CA ASP A 57 8.54 -12.49 -11.26
C ASP A 57 8.38 -11.75 -12.59
N ALA A 58 7.17 -11.75 -13.16
CA ALA A 58 6.89 -11.05 -14.42
C ALA A 58 7.12 -9.53 -14.28
N PHE A 59 6.69 -8.93 -13.16
CA PHE A 59 6.88 -7.51 -12.89
C PHE A 59 8.36 -7.17 -12.70
N MET A 60 9.09 -7.96 -11.92
CA MET A 60 10.51 -7.72 -11.67
C MET A 60 11.33 -7.81 -12.96
N ASN A 61 11.06 -8.83 -13.78
CA ASN A 61 11.70 -8.99 -15.08
C ASN A 61 11.40 -7.79 -16.01
N ALA A 62 10.13 -7.40 -16.14
CA ALA A 62 9.75 -6.27 -16.98
C ALA A 62 10.31 -4.93 -16.48
N ALA A 63 10.44 -4.74 -15.16
CA ALA A 63 10.97 -3.51 -14.59
C ALA A 63 12.47 -3.29 -14.83
N SER A 64 13.19 -4.35 -15.21
CA SER A 64 14.63 -4.29 -15.49
C SER A 64 14.95 -3.72 -16.88
N ASP A 65 13.98 -3.75 -17.81
CA ASP A 65 14.15 -3.28 -19.19
C ASP A 65 13.06 -2.27 -19.58
N PRO A 66 13.41 -1.06 -20.04
CA PRO A 66 12.44 -0.02 -20.40
C PRO A 66 11.41 -0.45 -21.44
N ARG A 67 11.80 -1.30 -22.42
CA ARG A 67 10.88 -1.77 -23.47
C ARG A 67 9.95 -2.85 -22.92
N ALA A 68 10.48 -3.78 -22.14
CA ALA A 68 9.69 -4.81 -21.48
C ALA A 68 8.64 -4.22 -20.53
N ALA A 69 8.95 -3.13 -19.82
CA ALA A 69 7.98 -2.42 -18.99
C ALA A 69 6.81 -1.86 -19.81
N VAL A 70 7.10 -1.23 -20.96
CA VAL A 70 6.09 -0.70 -21.88
C VAL A 70 5.27 -1.82 -22.53
N ASP A 71 5.93 -2.87 -23.01
CA ASP A 71 5.25 -4.02 -23.63
C ASP A 71 4.31 -4.71 -22.64
N LEU A 72 4.75 -4.90 -21.39
CA LEU A 72 3.90 -5.46 -20.34
C LEU A 72 2.71 -4.55 -20.04
N TYR A 73 2.90 -3.23 -19.97
CA TYR A 73 1.81 -2.27 -19.80
C TYR A 73 0.77 -2.39 -20.93
N ILE A 74 1.23 -2.39 -22.19
CA ILE A 74 0.37 -2.50 -23.36
C ILE A 74 -0.42 -3.81 -23.34
N ASN A 75 0.23 -4.93 -23.02
CA ASN A 75 -0.40 -6.25 -22.95
C ASN A 75 -1.45 -6.30 -21.83
N CYS A 76 -1.14 -5.77 -20.64
CA CYS A 76 -2.10 -5.69 -19.54
C CYS A 76 -3.29 -4.79 -19.89
N TYR A 77 -3.03 -3.65 -20.55
CA TYR A 77 -4.09 -2.73 -20.96
C TYR A 77 -5.00 -3.35 -22.02
N LYS A 78 -4.43 -4.04 -23.01
CA LYS A 78 -5.19 -4.80 -24.01
C LYS A 78 -6.08 -5.84 -23.34
N LEU A 79 -5.49 -6.67 -22.48
CA LEU A 79 -6.21 -7.74 -21.81
C LEU A 79 -7.43 -7.19 -21.04
N VAL A 80 -7.24 -6.13 -20.27
CA VAL A 80 -8.29 -5.60 -19.38
C VAL A 80 -9.34 -4.79 -20.14
N ASN A 81 -8.92 -3.86 -21.02
CA ASN A 81 -9.80 -2.86 -21.62
C ASN A 81 -10.23 -3.19 -23.06
N PHE A 82 -9.79 -4.33 -23.61
CA PHE A 82 -10.20 -4.79 -24.93
C PHE A 82 -10.62 -6.24 -24.91
N ASP A 83 -9.72 -7.16 -24.55
CA ASP A 83 -9.98 -8.60 -24.68
C ASP A 83 -11.11 -9.05 -23.73
N ARG A 84 -11.06 -8.64 -22.46
CA ARG A 84 -12.14 -8.93 -21.48
C ARG A 84 -13.45 -8.21 -21.78
N GLU A 85 -13.39 -7.07 -22.45
CA GLU A 85 -14.57 -6.30 -22.86
C GLU A 85 -15.12 -6.73 -24.23
N GLY A 86 -14.46 -7.69 -24.92
CA GLY A 86 -14.86 -8.16 -26.24
C GLY A 86 -14.72 -7.11 -27.35
N ARG A 87 -13.83 -6.13 -27.20
CA ARG A 87 -13.58 -5.08 -28.20
C ARG A 87 -12.68 -5.58 -29.33
N SER A 88 -12.70 -4.88 -30.47
CA SER A 88 -12.01 -5.33 -31.67
C SER A 88 -10.50 -5.08 -31.64
N GLU A 89 -9.74 -5.91 -32.35
CA GLU A 89 -8.30 -5.73 -32.56
C GLU A 89 -7.99 -4.40 -33.28
N SER A 90 -8.88 -3.93 -34.16
CA SER A 90 -8.72 -2.63 -34.82
C SER A 90 -8.80 -1.47 -33.83
N ASP A 91 -9.70 -1.52 -32.86
CA ASP A 91 -9.81 -0.48 -31.83
C ASP A 91 -8.55 -0.44 -30.96
N PHE A 92 -8.00 -1.61 -30.65
CA PHE A 92 -6.75 -1.71 -29.89
C PHE A 92 -5.57 -1.10 -30.64
N ARG A 93 -5.44 -1.37 -31.94
CA ARG A 93 -4.37 -0.79 -32.77
C ARG A 93 -4.48 0.74 -32.83
N ALA A 94 -5.69 1.25 -33.08
CA ALA A 94 -5.94 2.69 -33.10
C ALA A 94 -5.57 3.36 -31.76
N TRP A 95 -5.96 2.76 -30.63
CA TRP A 95 -5.58 3.22 -29.31
C TRP A 95 -4.06 3.17 -29.09
N LYS A 96 -3.39 2.08 -29.48
CA LYS A 96 -1.95 1.92 -29.32
C LYS A 96 -1.17 2.97 -30.11
N ASP A 97 -1.63 3.29 -31.32
CA ASP A 97 -1.03 4.31 -32.18
C ASP A 97 -1.19 5.72 -31.57
N ASP A 98 -2.38 6.03 -31.04
CA ASP A 98 -2.67 7.29 -30.33
C ASP A 98 -1.80 7.48 -29.06
N GLN A 99 -1.45 6.39 -28.38
CA GLN A 99 -0.61 6.43 -27.18
C GLN A 99 0.90 6.33 -27.46
N SER A 100 1.32 6.27 -28.73
CA SER A 100 2.71 5.97 -29.10
C SER A 100 3.74 6.99 -28.58
N ASP A 101 3.38 8.28 -28.52
CA ASP A 101 4.24 9.32 -27.97
C ASP A 101 4.44 9.15 -26.47
N ARG A 102 3.37 8.82 -25.73
CA ARG A 102 3.44 8.53 -24.29
C ARG A 102 4.34 7.33 -24.00
N PHE A 103 4.33 6.30 -24.85
CA PHE A 103 5.19 5.13 -24.68
C PHE A 103 6.68 5.41 -24.94
N ARG A 104 7.00 6.57 -25.52
CA ARG A 104 8.38 7.03 -25.74
C ARG A 104 8.82 8.10 -24.74
N ASP A 105 7.90 8.61 -23.92
CA ASP A 105 8.19 9.59 -22.88
C ASP A 105 9.06 8.93 -21.76
N PRO A 106 10.30 9.39 -21.55
CA PRO A 106 11.18 8.83 -20.52
C PRO A 106 10.57 8.85 -19.12
N GLN A 107 9.82 9.90 -18.77
CA GLN A 107 9.20 10.03 -17.45
C GLN A 107 8.11 8.96 -17.24
N PHE A 108 7.33 8.69 -18.29
CA PHE A 108 6.33 7.64 -18.28
C PHE A 108 6.97 6.25 -18.12
N VAL A 109 8.04 5.98 -18.88
CA VAL A 109 8.74 4.69 -18.86
C VAL A 109 9.41 4.44 -17.51
N GLU A 110 10.09 5.44 -16.94
CA GLU A 110 10.66 5.36 -15.60
C GLU A 110 9.58 5.10 -14.54
N SER A 111 8.45 5.82 -14.62
CA SER A 111 7.31 5.60 -13.72
C SER A 111 6.76 4.18 -13.80
N LEU A 112 6.68 3.59 -15.01
CA LEU A 112 6.28 2.20 -15.19
C LEU A 112 7.27 1.24 -14.53
N GLN A 113 8.57 1.43 -14.73
CA GLN A 113 9.59 0.59 -14.11
C GLN A 113 9.51 0.64 -12.58
N HIS A 114 9.34 1.83 -11.99
CA HIS A 114 9.17 1.95 -10.54
C HIS A 114 7.86 1.34 -10.03
N GLN A 115 6.76 1.45 -10.77
CA GLN A 115 5.48 0.83 -10.39
C GLN A 115 5.60 -0.70 -10.42
N LEU A 116 6.27 -1.25 -11.45
CA LEU A 116 6.50 -2.69 -11.59
C LEU A 116 7.44 -3.24 -10.49
N ARG A 117 8.54 -2.54 -10.16
CA ARG A 117 9.40 -2.94 -9.02
C ARG A 117 8.61 -3.00 -7.72
N TYR A 118 7.76 -1.99 -7.47
CA TYR A 118 6.97 -1.97 -6.25
C TYR A 118 5.89 -3.05 -6.23
N LEU A 119 5.26 -3.33 -7.36
CA LEU A 119 4.32 -4.44 -7.50
C LEU A 119 5.00 -5.79 -7.23
N ALA A 120 6.21 -6.01 -7.75
CA ALA A 120 7.00 -7.20 -7.45
C ALA A 120 7.26 -7.34 -5.95
N LEU A 121 7.77 -6.27 -5.31
CA LEU A 121 7.97 -6.24 -3.86
C LEU A 121 6.69 -6.49 -3.07
N SER A 122 5.55 -5.98 -3.54
CA SER A 122 4.26 -6.17 -2.89
C SER A 122 3.74 -7.60 -3.01
N CYS A 123 4.02 -8.26 -4.14
CA CYS A 123 3.77 -9.70 -4.31
C CYS A 123 4.66 -10.51 -3.36
N ASP A 124 5.96 -10.24 -3.32
CA ASP A 124 6.89 -10.93 -2.43
C ASP A 124 6.51 -10.74 -0.96
N ALA A 125 6.22 -9.50 -0.55
CA ALA A 125 5.82 -9.15 0.81
C ALA A 125 4.54 -9.87 1.27
N ALA A 126 3.64 -10.21 0.34
CA ALA A 126 2.41 -10.90 0.65
C ALA A 126 2.59 -12.43 0.79
N GLU A 127 3.68 -12.98 0.25
CA GLU A 127 3.98 -14.42 0.28
C GLU A 127 5.02 -14.78 1.35
N VAL A 128 5.78 -13.81 1.86
CA VAL A 128 6.80 -14.05 2.90
C VAL A 128 6.21 -14.03 4.31
N GLU A 129 6.72 -14.91 5.16
CA GLU A 129 6.39 -14.96 6.59
C GLU A 129 7.06 -13.84 7.40
N SER A 130 8.21 -13.32 6.92
CA SER A 130 8.94 -12.21 7.55
C SER A 130 9.36 -11.17 6.52
N VAL A 131 9.24 -9.90 6.91
CA VAL A 131 9.69 -8.72 6.18
C VAL A 131 11.19 -8.74 5.89
N ASP A 132 12.01 -9.44 6.70
CA ASP A 132 13.46 -9.58 6.50
C ASP A 132 13.84 -9.95 5.06
N LYS A 133 13.04 -10.82 4.44
CA LYS A 133 13.28 -11.35 3.10
C LYS A 133 13.15 -10.28 2.01
N VAL A 134 12.38 -9.22 2.26
CA VAL A 134 12.14 -8.12 1.31
C VAL A 134 12.73 -6.78 1.78
N PHE A 135 13.21 -6.71 3.02
CA PHE A 135 13.64 -5.46 3.67
C PHE A 135 14.74 -4.73 2.87
N SER A 136 15.80 -5.43 2.49
CA SER A 136 16.93 -4.87 1.72
C SER A 136 16.46 -4.28 0.39
N SER A 137 15.58 -5.00 -0.31
CA SER A 137 15.04 -4.60 -1.60
C SER A 137 14.08 -3.42 -1.46
N LEU A 138 13.30 -3.37 -0.38
CA LEU A 138 12.43 -2.25 -0.05
C LEU A 138 13.24 -0.98 0.26
N MET A 139 14.31 -1.08 1.06
CA MET A 139 15.19 0.05 1.33
C MET A 139 15.85 0.59 0.06
N SER A 140 16.34 -0.31 -0.80
CA SER A 140 16.91 0.06 -2.11
C SER A 140 15.89 0.74 -3.02
N TYR A 141 14.64 0.25 -3.01
CA TYR A 141 13.54 0.85 -3.75
C TYR A 141 13.27 2.30 -3.30
N VAL A 142 13.16 2.52 -1.98
CA VAL A 142 12.95 3.84 -1.39
C VAL A 142 14.11 4.80 -1.70
N ASP A 143 15.35 4.32 -1.59
CA ASP A 143 16.54 5.10 -1.96
C ASP A 143 16.48 5.53 -3.43
N GLY A 144 16.11 4.62 -4.33
CA GLY A 144 15.93 4.89 -5.75
C GLY A 144 14.86 5.95 -6.02
N LEU A 145 13.68 5.84 -5.39
CA LEU A 145 12.62 6.83 -5.52
C LEU A 145 13.04 8.23 -5.07
N SER A 146 13.78 8.32 -3.95
CA SER A 146 14.20 9.62 -3.43
C SER A 146 15.14 10.37 -4.39
N ARG A 147 15.82 9.66 -5.30
CA ARG A 147 16.83 10.19 -6.22
C ARG A 147 16.30 10.47 -7.63
N MET A 148 14.99 10.33 -7.85
CA MET A 148 14.38 10.67 -9.13
C MET A 148 14.66 12.14 -9.49
N GLU A 149 14.91 12.40 -10.77
CA GLU A 149 15.16 13.77 -11.28
C GLU A 149 13.87 14.49 -11.67
N GLU A 150 12.79 13.73 -11.87
CA GLU A 150 11.47 14.23 -12.22
C GLU A 150 10.44 13.85 -11.17
N LEU A 151 9.41 14.69 -11.03
CA LEU A 151 8.29 14.37 -10.14
C LEU A 151 7.53 13.14 -10.65
N PRO A 152 7.06 12.27 -9.75
CA PRO A 152 6.34 11.07 -10.14
C PRO A 152 5.01 11.41 -10.81
N GLY A 153 4.68 10.67 -11.87
CA GLY A 153 3.36 10.73 -12.46
C GLY A 153 2.29 9.96 -11.66
N PRO A 154 1.03 9.98 -12.16
CA PRO A 154 -0.09 9.10 -11.86
C PRO A 154 0.17 7.82 -11.07
N MET A 155 1.05 7.05 -11.69
CA MET A 155 1.28 5.64 -11.45
C MET A 155 2.00 5.36 -10.13
N LEU A 156 2.76 6.33 -9.62
CA LEU A 156 3.49 6.19 -8.37
C LEU A 156 2.79 6.88 -7.20
N THR A 157 1.89 7.82 -7.48
CA THR A 157 1.15 8.59 -6.45
C THR A 157 -0.23 7.99 -6.11
N GLN A 158 -0.61 6.91 -6.79
CA GLN A 158 -1.85 6.17 -6.56
C GLN A 158 -1.55 4.74 -6.09
N SER A 159 -2.56 4.11 -5.48
CA SER A 159 -2.45 2.74 -5.00
C SER A 159 -2.21 1.76 -6.15
N VAL A 160 -1.22 0.86 -6.00
CA VAL A 160 -0.93 -0.18 -6.98
C VAL A 160 -2.05 -1.20 -7.14
N ALA A 161 -2.91 -1.35 -6.14
CA ALA A 161 -4.08 -2.24 -6.21
C ALA A 161 -5.07 -1.82 -7.30
N GLY A 162 -5.11 -0.53 -7.66
CA GLY A 162 -5.96 0.00 -8.74
C GLY A 162 -5.31 -0.02 -10.12
N SER A 163 -4.03 -0.42 -10.23
CA SER A 163 -3.26 -0.38 -11.47
C SER A 163 -3.79 -1.35 -12.53
N ILE A 164 -3.42 -1.09 -13.80
CA ILE A 164 -3.76 -1.99 -14.90
C ILE A 164 -3.12 -3.37 -14.72
N PHE A 165 -1.96 -3.43 -14.08
CA PHE A 165 -1.25 -4.66 -13.74
C PHE A 165 -2.01 -5.48 -12.70
N ALA A 166 -2.44 -4.84 -11.61
CA ALA A 166 -3.22 -5.52 -10.58
C ALA A 166 -4.52 -6.10 -11.15
N LYS A 167 -5.20 -5.36 -12.02
CA LYS A 167 -6.40 -5.84 -12.73
C LYS A 167 -6.10 -7.01 -13.68
N ALA A 168 -5.02 -6.92 -14.44
CA ALA A 168 -4.63 -7.97 -15.38
C ALA A 168 -4.30 -9.29 -14.66
N TYR A 169 -3.64 -9.23 -13.52
CA TYR A 169 -3.21 -10.40 -12.74
C TYR A 169 -4.17 -10.79 -11.59
N TYR A 170 -5.28 -10.07 -11.42
CA TYR A 170 -6.27 -10.30 -10.35
C TYR A 170 -5.67 -10.20 -8.92
N LEU A 171 -4.85 -9.18 -8.70
CA LEU A 171 -4.10 -8.93 -7.46
C LEU A 171 -4.79 -7.95 -6.51
N GLU A 172 -5.96 -7.42 -6.85
CA GLU A 172 -6.62 -6.36 -6.07
C GLU A 172 -6.92 -6.82 -4.64
N LYS A 173 -7.30 -8.10 -4.47
CA LYS A 173 -7.55 -8.69 -3.15
C LYS A 173 -6.29 -8.89 -2.32
N LEU A 174 -5.16 -9.17 -2.99
CA LEU A 174 -3.86 -9.35 -2.33
C LEU A 174 -3.35 -8.00 -1.84
N LEU A 175 -3.32 -7.02 -2.73
CA LEU A 175 -2.71 -5.71 -2.52
C LEU A 175 -3.58 -4.76 -1.69
N GLY A 176 -4.91 -4.93 -1.72
CA GLY A 176 -5.86 -4.02 -1.06
C GLY A 176 -6.14 -4.31 0.41
N LYS A 177 -5.50 -5.33 1.02
CA LYS A 177 -5.84 -5.79 2.39
C LYS A 177 -4.69 -5.76 3.39
N ASN A 178 -3.46 -5.44 2.95
CA ASN A 178 -2.30 -5.47 3.83
C ASN A 178 -2.14 -4.12 4.54
N GLU A 179 -2.51 -4.05 5.82
CA GLU A 179 -2.37 -2.84 6.64
C GLU A 179 -0.90 -2.53 6.99
N ASN A 180 -0.06 -3.56 7.03
CA ASN A 180 1.38 -3.47 7.34
C ASN A 180 2.24 -3.20 6.09
N TRP A 181 1.60 -2.91 4.97
CA TRP A 181 2.25 -2.57 3.72
C TRP A 181 1.65 -1.30 3.14
N GLU A 182 2.49 -0.42 2.63
CA GLU A 182 2.01 0.76 1.93
C GLU A 182 1.55 0.36 0.52
N SER A 183 0.42 0.93 0.07
CA SER A 183 -0.15 0.60 -1.24
C SER A 183 0.27 1.60 -2.31
N VAL A 184 0.72 2.79 -1.91
CA VAL A 184 1.14 3.87 -2.81
C VAL A 184 2.67 3.88 -2.93
N PRO A 185 3.24 3.57 -4.11
CA PRO A 185 4.69 3.39 -4.27
C PRO A 185 5.52 4.58 -3.80
N PHE A 186 5.06 5.80 -4.07
CA PHE A 186 5.78 7.02 -3.74
C PHE A 186 5.57 7.50 -2.30
N ASN A 187 4.71 6.86 -1.50
CA ASN A 187 4.49 7.25 -0.11
C ASN A 187 5.61 6.72 0.79
N ILE A 188 6.82 7.29 0.67
CA ILE A 188 7.99 6.91 1.47
C ILE A 188 7.66 6.93 2.97
N GLY A 189 6.97 7.96 3.45
CA GLY A 189 6.54 8.03 4.85
C GLY A 189 5.72 6.81 5.27
N GLY A 190 4.71 6.46 4.47
CA GLY A 190 3.88 5.26 4.69
C GLY A 190 4.67 3.95 4.66
N ILE A 191 5.66 3.81 3.75
CA ILE A 191 6.55 2.64 3.71
C ILE A 191 7.35 2.52 5.01
N TYR A 192 7.87 3.64 5.53
CA TYR A 192 8.56 3.64 6.81
C TYR A 192 7.63 3.31 7.98
N ASP A 193 6.46 3.96 8.04
CA ASP A 193 5.55 3.86 9.17
C ASP A 193 4.88 2.48 9.29
N ARG A 194 4.56 1.84 8.17
CA ARG A 194 3.85 0.56 8.14
C ARG A 194 4.77 -0.65 8.16
N THR A 195 5.96 -0.52 7.59
CA THR A 195 6.81 -1.69 7.32
C THR A 195 8.20 -1.56 7.95
N ILE A 196 8.98 -0.53 7.57
CA ILE A 196 10.41 -0.46 7.96
C ILE A 196 10.57 -0.25 9.46
N LEU A 197 9.95 0.80 10.04
CA LEU A 197 10.13 1.14 11.45
C LEU A 197 9.53 0.10 12.38
N PRO A 198 8.30 -0.41 12.17
CA PRO A 198 7.76 -1.48 13.03
C PRO A 198 8.67 -2.71 13.08
N HIS A 199 9.20 -3.14 11.94
CA HIS A 199 10.12 -4.27 11.87
C HIS A 199 11.45 -3.99 12.61
N LEU A 200 12.02 -2.79 12.45
CA LEU A 200 13.24 -2.43 13.17
C LEU A 200 13.03 -2.32 14.68
N ARG A 201 11.85 -1.86 15.13
CA ARG A 201 11.52 -1.81 16.56
C ARG A 201 11.49 -3.20 17.20
N SER A 202 11.04 -4.23 16.48
CA SER A 202 10.99 -5.60 17.00
C SER A 202 12.32 -6.35 16.84
N GLU A 203 12.93 -6.30 15.64
CA GLU A 203 14.05 -7.18 15.30
C GLU A 203 15.43 -6.53 15.46
N ASN A 204 15.53 -5.21 15.23
CA ASN A 204 16.83 -4.53 15.25
C ASN A 204 16.76 -3.05 15.70
N PRO A 205 16.50 -2.80 16.99
CA PRO A 205 16.41 -1.43 17.52
C PRO A 205 17.66 -0.59 17.29
N SER A 206 18.84 -1.21 17.25
CA SER A 206 20.11 -0.51 17.04
C SER A 206 20.19 0.23 15.70
N ALA A 207 19.44 -0.22 14.68
CA ALA A 207 19.38 0.40 13.37
C ALA A 207 18.36 1.54 13.27
N LEU A 208 17.47 1.72 14.25
CA LEU A 208 16.37 2.69 14.20
C LEU A 208 16.85 4.12 13.93
N MET A 209 17.91 4.57 14.63
CA MET A 209 18.40 5.95 14.47
C MET A 209 18.89 6.20 13.05
N SER A 210 19.61 5.24 12.47
CA SER A 210 20.08 5.31 11.09
C SER A 210 18.94 5.26 10.08
N ALA A 211 17.88 4.50 10.35
CA ALA A 211 16.70 4.42 9.51
C ALA A 211 15.90 5.73 9.51
N TRP A 212 15.76 6.36 10.67
CA TRP A 212 15.16 7.69 10.80
C TRP A 212 15.96 8.76 10.06
N ASP A 213 17.29 8.74 10.19
CA ASP A 213 18.14 9.68 9.47
C ASP A 213 18.00 9.54 7.96
N LYS A 214 17.96 8.30 7.45
CA LYS A 214 17.68 8.02 6.04
C LYS A 214 16.31 8.52 5.61
N ARG A 215 15.26 8.26 6.40
CA ARG A 215 13.90 8.75 6.10
C ARG A 215 13.88 10.26 5.98
N ILE A 216 14.45 10.95 6.96
CA ILE A 216 14.50 12.43 6.99
C ILE A 216 15.25 12.94 5.75
N GLU A 217 16.40 12.36 5.43
CA GLU A 217 17.20 12.72 4.25
C GLU A 217 16.40 12.54 2.94
N GLN A 218 15.78 11.38 2.77
CA GLN A 218 15.02 11.03 1.56
C GLN A 218 13.81 11.95 1.38
N GLN A 219 13.00 12.17 2.44
CA GLN A 219 11.84 13.05 2.34
C GLN A 219 12.26 14.52 2.16
N SER A 220 13.38 14.96 2.76
CA SER A 220 13.92 16.30 2.54
C SER A 220 14.35 16.51 1.09
N ARG A 221 15.03 15.52 0.49
CA ARG A 221 15.41 15.56 -0.93
C ARG A 221 14.20 15.68 -1.85
N LEU A 222 13.14 14.94 -1.56
CA LEU A 222 11.90 15.03 -2.34
C LEU A 222 11.19 16.38 -2.17
N ALA A 223 11.15 16.93 -0.96
CA ALA A 223 10.59 18.27 -0.74
C ALA A 223 11.36 19.34 -1.53
N MET A 224 12.69 19.25 -1.56
CA MET A 224 13.53 20.13 -2.40
C MET A 224 13.25 19.95 -3.89
N LEU A 225 13.08 18.71 -4.37
CA LEU A 225 12.74 18.44 -5.77
C LEU A 225 11.37 19.04 -6.14
N VAL A 226 10.37 18.89 -5.27
CA VAL A 226 9.04 19.47 -5.46
C VAL A 226 9.14 20.99 -5.62
N GLU A 227 9.88 21.66 -4.75
CA GLU A 227 10.07 23.11 -4.82
C GLU A 227 10.80 23.53 -6.10
N GLN A 228 11.90 22.84 -6.43
CA GLN A 228 12.65 23.10 -7.66
C GLN A 228 11.75 23.01 -8.90
N LYS A 229 10.95 21.95 -9.01
CA LYS A 229 10.07 21.74 -10.16
C LYS A 229 8.92 22.74 -10.20
N LYS A 230 8.40 23.19 -9.04
CA LYS A 230 7.45 24.30 -8.98
C LYS A 230 8.06 25.59 -9.51
N GLU A 231 9.28 25.93 -9.09
CA GLU A 231 9.98 27.12 -9.57
C GLU A 231 10.25 27.05 -11.08
N GLU A 232 10.74 25.92 -11.58
CA GLU A 232 11.00 25.70 -13.01
C GLU A 232 9.73 25.90 -13.86
N GLN A 233 8.58 25.40 -13.41
CA GLN A 233 7.30 25.63 -14.07
C GLN A 233 6.92 27.11 -14.11
N LEU A 234 7.25 27.88 -13.08
CA LEU A 234 6.93 29.31 -13.02
C LEU A 234 7.87 30.17 -13.87
N ARG A 235 9.05 29.66 -14.26
CA ARG A 235 10.01 30.41 -15.09
C ARG A 235 9.43 30.71 -16.47
N GLY A 236 9.48 31.97 -16.87
CA GLY A 236 9.02 32.41 -18.19
C GLY A 236 7.50 32.57 -18.32
N MET A 237 6.72 32.29 -17.28
CA MET A 237 5.30 32.62 -17.24
C MET A 237 5.08 34.11 -17.00
N ASP A 238 4.02 34.68 -17.61
CA ASP A 238 3.57 36.02 -17.25
C ASP A 238 2.97 36.04 -15.82
N ARG A 239 2.78 37.24 -15.27
CA ARG A 239 2.33 37.42 -13.88
C ARG A 239 0.97 36.76 -13.59
N ASP A 240 0.05 36.76 -14.55
CA ASP A 240 -1.29 36.19 -14.37
C ASP A 240 -1.27 34.66 -14.48
N GLN A 241 -0.47 34.13 -15.41
CA GLN A 241 -0.21 32.70 -15.56
C GLN A 241 0.47 32.14 -14.31
N ALA A 242 1.52 32.81 -13.81
CA ALA A 242 2.22 32.41 -12.59
C ALA A 242 1.29 32.42 -11.37
N ARG A 243 0.36 33.38 -11.27
CA ARG A 243 -0.63 33.42 -10.18
C ARG A 243 -1.60 32.23 -10.25
N ARG A 244 -2.08 31.87 -11.45
CA ARG A 244 -2.97 30.72 -11.64
C ARG A 244 -2.24 29.40 -11.36
N ALA A 245 -1.00 29.27 -11.82
CA ALA A 245 -0.17 28.09 -11.61
C ALA A 245 0.08 27.83 -10.11
N ARG A 246 0.44 28.85 -9.33
CA ARG A 246 0.60 28.73 -7.87
C ARG A 246 -0.68 28.30 -7.17
N ASN A 247 -1.82 28.89 -7.55
CA ASN A 247 -3.11 28.49 -6.96
C ASN A 247 -3.49 27.04 -7.29
N ALA A 248 -3.10 26.53 -8.47
CA ALA A 248 -3.30 25.13 -8.84
C ALA A 248 -2.34 24.19 -8.08
N GLN A 249 -1.07 24.59 -7.92
CA GLN A 249 -0.06 23.85 -7.15
C GLN A 249 -0.47 23.71 -5.67
N ASN A 250 -0.96 24.78 -5.05
CA ASN A 250 -1.41 24.76 -3.64
C ASN A 250 -2.64 23.86 -3.42
N ASN A 251 -3.36 23.50 -4.48
CA ASN A 251 -4.51 22.59 -4.43
C ASN A 251 -4.12 21.12 -4.70
N GLN A 252 -2.84 20.79 -4.92
CA GLN A 252 -2.41 19.40 -5.03
C GLN A 252 -2.47 18.70 -3.66
N ARG A 253 -3.58 18.01 -3.41
CA ARG A 253 -3.75 17.13 -2.25
C ARG A 253 -3.16 15.74 -2.52
N GLY A 254 -2.65 15.08 -1.49
CA GLY A 254 -2.10 13.72 -1.54
C GLY A 254 -0.65 13.65 -1.08
N VAL A 255 0.09 12.61 -1.50
CA VAL A 255 1.49 12.35 -1.10
C VAL A 255 2.44 13.51 -1.43
N LEU A 256 2.18 14.24 -2.52
CA LEU A 256 2.98 15.41 -2.90
C LEU A 256 2.67 16.65 -2.03
N GLY A 257 1.48 16.73 -1.44
CA GLY A 257 1.09 17.85 -0.59
C GLY A 257 1.90 17.92 0.70
N THR A 258 2.21 16.76 1.30
CA THR A 258 3.07 16.67 2.50
C THR A 258 4.55 16.96 2.21
N LEU A 259 4.91 17.11 0.93
CA LEU A 259 6.24 17.45 0.45
C LEU A 259 6.32 18.91 -0.03
N ASP A 260 5.27 19.71 0.18
CA ASP A 260 5.34 21.15 0.01
C ASP A 260 6.43 21.74 0.92
N SER A 261 7.29 22.64 0.42
CA SER A 261 8.51 23.03 1.16
C SER A 261 8.19 23.69 2.50
N ASP A 262 7.17 24.54 2.55
CA ASP A 262 6.81 25.27 3.77
C ASP A 262 6.16 24.34 4.79
N ASP A 263 5.21 23.50 4.33
CA ASP A 263 4.59 22.48 5.19
C ASP A 263 5.62 21.45 5.67
N PHE A 264 6.55 21.06 4.79
CA PHE A 264 7.60 20.13 5.14
C PHE A 264 8.53 20.70 6.21
N ALA A 265 9.02 21.93 6.03
CA ALA A 265 9.95 22.55 6.96
C ALA A 265 9.31 22.85 8.32
N ASN A 266 8.06 23.34 8.34
CA ASN A 266 7.42 23.83 9.55
C ASN A 266 6.61 22.76 10.30
N ARG A 267 6.16 21.71 9.60
CA ARG A 267 5.28 20.69 10.18
C ARG A 267 5.87 19.29 10.05
N THR A 268 6.15 18.82 8.84
CA THR A 268 6.56 17.42 8.64
C THR A 268 7.92 17.12 9.26
N LEU A 269 8.94 17.95 9.02
CA LEU A 269 10.29 17.73 9.52
C LEU A 269 10.38 17.75 11.06
N PRO A 270 9.76 18.69 11.78
CA PRO A 270 9.68 18.63 13.25
C PRO A 270 9.03 17.33 13.74
N LEU A 271 7.93 16.89 13.11
CA LEU A 271 7.26 15.63 13.49
C LEU A 271 8.14 14.39 13.21
N LEU A 272 8.91 14.37 12.13
CA LEU A 272 9.86 13.29 11.85
C LEU A 272 10.98 13.24 12.90
N LYS A 273 11.54 14.42 13.26
CA LYS A 273 12.54 14.52 14.33
C LYS A 273 11.95 14.07 15.67
N TRP A 274 10.72 14.46 15.96
CA TRP A 274 10.03 14.02 17.16
C TRP A 274 9.81 12.50 17.19
N GLY A 275 9.38 11.91 16.07
CA GLY A 275 9.25 10.45 15.92
C GLY A 275 10.58 9.72 16.17
N LYS A 276 11.69 10.23 15.63
CA LYS A 276 13.04 9.72 15.90
C LYS A 276 13.36 9.75 17.39
N LEU A 277 13.08 10.87 18.08
CA LEU A 277 13.37 11.03 19.50
C LEU A 277 12.51 10.09 20.37
N LYS A 278 11.25 9.85 19.99
CA LYS A 278 10.41 8.85 20.64
C LYS A 278 10.98 7.45 20.51
N ASP A 279 11.38 7.04 19.32
CA ASP A 279 12.00 5.72 19.14
C ASP A 279 13.34 5.62 19.86
N MET A 280 14.10 6.72 19.97
CA MET A 280 15.31 6.76 20.81
C MET A 280 14.96 6.50 22.28
N PHE A 281 13.94 7.18 22.81
CA PHE A 281 13.50 7.01 24.19
C PHE A 281 12.99 5.59 24.48
N TYR A 282 12.11 5.05 23.64
CA TYR A 282 11.45 3.77 23.91
C TYR A 282 12.31 2.54 23.60
N HIS A 283 13.24 2.63 22.65
CA HIS A 283 13.90 1.44 22.10
C HIS A 283 15.43 1.47 22.13
N VAL A 284 16.07 2.62 22.39
CA VAL A 284 17.53 2.76 22.25
C VAL A 284 18.19 3.24 23.53
N ASP A 285 17.88 4.45 23.96
CA ASP A 285 18.48 5.11 25.13
C ASP A 285 17.46 6.07 25.74
N GLN A 286 16.81 5.62 26.82
CA GLN A 286 15.74 6.36 27.47
C GLN A 286 16.21 7.69 28.07
N VAL A 287 17.42 7.73 28.65
CA VAL A 287 17.92 8.93 29.34
C VAL A 287 18.30 10.01 28.33
N ASN A 288 19.09 9.64 27.32
CA ASN A 288 19.45 10.58 26.26
C ASN A 288 18.24 10.94 25.40
N GLY A 289 17.31 9.99 25.21
CA GLY A 289 15.99 10.19 24.61
C GLY A 289 15.22 11.31 25.30
N ALA A 290 14.99 11.17 26.60
CA ALA A 290 14.23 12.13 27.40
C ALA A 290 14.88 13.52 27.40
N LYS A 291 16.21 13.59 27.54
CA LYS A 291 16.94 14.86 27.49
C LYS A 291 16.79 15.54 26.13
N ALA A 292 17.02 14.82 25.04
CA ALA A 292 16.89 15.36 23.70
C ALA A 292 15.44 15.76 23.36
N MET A 293 14.45 15.02 23.87
CA MET A 293 13.04 15.37 23.77
C MET A 293 12.73 16.67 24.50
N LEU A 294 13.22 16.85 25.73
CA LEU A 294 13.04 18.10 26.48
C LEU A 294 13.67 19.29 25.74
N ASP A 295 14.93 19.17 25.33
CA ASP A 295 15.64 20.21 24.56
C ASP A 295 14.87 20.57 23.27
N PHE A 296 14.28 19.56 22.60
CA PHE A 296 13.48 19.75 21.39
C PHE A 296 12.15 20.46 21.66
N VAL A 297 11.43 20.10 22.72
CA VAL A 297 10.18 20.77 23.11
C VAL A 297 10.46 22.24 23.45
N GLU A 298 11.48 22.51 24.29
CA GLU A 298 11.87 23.87 24.66
C GLU A 298 12.17 24.75 23.44
N ALA A 299 12.88 24.20 22.46
CA ALA A 299 13.20 24.91 21.22
C ALA A 299 11.99 25.18 20.31
N ASN A 300 10.88 24.44 20.46
CA ASN A 300 9.70 24.51 19.60
C ASN A 300 8.43 25.02 20.29
N LEU A 301 8.52 25.52 21.53
CA LEU A 301 7.35 25.98 22.32
C LEU A 301 6.52 27.07 21.62
N THR A 302 7.15 27.94 20.83
CA THR A 302 6.47 29.06 20.14
C THR A 302 5.98 28.71 18.73
N THR A 303 6.21 27.47 18.29
CA THR A 303 5.77 27.00 16.97
C THR A 303 4.33 26.49 17.03
N GLU A 304 3.69 26.30 15.87
CA GLU A 304 2.33 25.74 15.77
C GLU A 304 2.20 24.37 16.45
N LEU A 305 3.29 23.59 16.51
CA LEU A 305 3.32 22.25 17.10
C LEU A 305 3.69 22.25 18.59
N GLY A 306 3.99 23.40 19.20
CA GLY A 306 4.54 23.48 20.55
C GLY A 306 3.66 22.83 21.62
N GLU A 307 2.35 23.09 21.58
CA GLU A 307 1.38 22.52 22.52
C GLU A 307 1.27 20.99 22.38
N ASP A 308 1.20 20.49 21.13
CA ASP A 308 1.11 19.06 20.83
C ASP A 308 2.38 18.32 21.28
N LEU A 309 3.56 18.88 20.99
CA LEU A 309 4.85 18.30 21.38
C LEU A 309 5.00 18.26 22.91
N TYR A 310 4.61 19.33 23.61
CA TYR A 310 4.61 19.37 25.06
C TYR A 310 3.67 18.31 25.65
N SER A 311 2.43 18.24 25.16
CA SER A 311 1.45 17.26 25.64
C SER A 311 1.92 15.82 25.41
N ASP A 312 2.48 15.52 24.24
CA ASP A 312 3.00 14.19 23.92
C ASP A 312 4.19 13.84 24.84
N PHE A 313 5.12 14.78 25.06
CA PHE A 313 6.25 14.57 25.96
C PHE A 313 5.83 14.30 27.40
N ALA A 314 4.89 15.10 27.93
CA ALA A 314 4.36 14.90 29.28
C ALA A 314 3.73 13.52 29.44
N ASN A 315 2.99 13.07 28.42
CA ASN A 315 2.41 11.73 28.38
C ASN A 315 3.48 10.64 28.37
N VAL A 316 4.51 10.76 27.51
CA VAL A 316 5.64 9.83 27.42
C VAL A 316 6.32 9.65 28.78
N ILE A 317 6.68 10.74 29.46
CA ILE A 317 7.32 10.68 30.79
C ILE A 317 6.38 10.05 31.83
N SER A 318 5.10 10.44 31.84
CA SER A 318 4.13 9.87 32.79
C SER A 318 3.90 8.36 32.59
N SER A 319 4.00 7.88 31.35
CA SER A 319 3.85 6.45 31.03
C SER A 319 5.04 5.64 31.56
N ALA A 320 6.26 6.17 31.42
CA ALA A 320 7.47 5.53 31.94
C ALA A 320 7.44 5.39 33.47
N THR A 321 6.96 6.41 34.19
CA THR A 321 6.85 6.35 35.66
C THR A 321 5.86 5.30 36.18
N LYS A 322 4.88 4.88 35.37
CA LYS A 322 3.86 3.90 35.79
C LYS A 322 4.30 2.43 35.61
N GLU A 323 5.26 2.15 34.73
CA GLU A 323 5.80 0.80 34.54
C GLU A 323 6.74 0.38 35.69
N ASP A 324 7.45 1.34 36.31
CA ASP A 324 8.35 1.10 37.44
C ASP A 324 7.61 0.76 38.76
N ASP A 325 6.39 1.28 38.94
CA ASP A 325 5.58 1.03 40.16
C ASP A 325 4.94 -0.36 40.17
N ASN A 326 4.80 -1.02 39.02
CA ASN A 326 4.13 -2.32 38.89
C ASN A 326 5.10 -3.52 38.94
N THR A 327 6.41 -3.28 38.89
CA THR A 327 7.48 -4.30 38.97
C THR A 327 8.10 -4.43 40.37
N SER A 328 7.71 -3.58 41.32
CA SER A 328 8.22 -3.56 42.69
C SER A 328 7.28 -4.22 43.72
N GLY A 329 6.18 -4.84 43.28
CA GLY A 329 5.13 -5.39 44.15
C GLY A 329 5.14 -6.91 44.44
N GLU A 330 6.13 -7.68 43.97
CA GLU A 330 6.12 -9.15 44.10
C GLU A 330 7.36 -9.73 44.83
N VAL A 331 7.83 -9.10 45.91
CA VAL A 331 8.71 -9.78 46.88
C VAL A 331 8.41 -9.31 48.30
N GLU A 332 7.31 -9.76 48.91
CA GLU A 332 7.24 -9.89 50.37
C GLU A 332 6.05 -10.75 50.78
N GLY A 333 6.32 -11.99 51.24
CA GLY A 333 5.26 -12.83 51.77
C GLY A 333 5.55 -14.32 51.91
N ALA A 334 6.81 -14.74 52.11
CA ALA A 334 7.09 -16.09 52.58
C ALA A 334 8.32 -16.10 53.50
N SER A 335 8.10 -15.89 54.80
CA SER A 335 9.02 -16.38 55.83
C SER A 335 8.28 -16.57 57.16
N ASN A 336 8.35 -17.84 57.60
CA ASN A 336 8.06 -18.45 58.91
C ASN A 336 6.62 -18.75 59.30
#